data_AF-A0A1G4BAF1-F1
#
_entry.id   AF-A0A1G4BAF1-F1
#
_cell.length_a   1.000
_cell.length_b   1.000
_cell.length_c   1.000
_cell.angle_alpha   90.00
_cell.angle_beta   90.00
_cell.angle_gamma   90.00
#
_symmetry.space_group_name_H-M   'P 1'
#
loop_
_entity.id
_entity.type
_entity.pdbx_description
1 polymer ?
#
loop_
_entity_poly.entity_id
_entity_poly.type
_entity_poly.pdbx_seq_one_letter_code
_entity_poly.pdbx_strand_id
1 'polypeptide(L)'
;MIYYNKALEYFEGALGYGYMLGPNTWTLVGLGARMAIGLGMHTSAAYEGLPADVSEKRKRLFFSVYMMDRVVSIALGRPFAINEDDIDVTSFAATDDGNITAEHNLPGDSLKTSMMAVPLHILELRRIASNITTSVYSYRKSAGLSVEQREEITDSLHQRLLDWRRNMPFPLPNTDAAVPHLSSTWYDFNYYLHLAMLYRPSPLFPTLTQARVKILAEAASMSIRQVFNMHRQECLAYNWLNLLSIFTATLSLIYATTVQPDNLPSFLKDKRAVADLELTIQLFHKLSVKFPVAGKIRRMVEQISTRYKEIIVDDET
;
A
#
# COMPACT_ATOMS: atom_id res chain seq x y z
N MET A 1 -12.66 14.92 0.89
CA MET A 1 -13.29 13.84 0.09
C MET A 1 -13.34 14.18 -1.39
N ILE A 2 -14.05 15.23 -1.82
CA ILE A 2 -14.11 15.66 -3.24
C ILE A 2 -12.71 15.93 -3.83
N TYR A 3 -11.81 16.55 -3.08
CA TYR A 3 -10.46 16.88 -3.58
C TYR A 3 -9.51 15.67 -3.74
N TYR A 4 -9.67 14.61 -2.94
CA TYR A 4 -8.81 13.41 -3.00
C TYR A 4 -9.25 12.45 -4.12
N ASN A 5 -10.57 12.24 -4.27
CA ASN A 5 -11.10 11.45 -5.41
C ASN A 5 -10.86 12.17 -6.73
N LYS A 6 -11.01 13.49 -6.78
CA LYS A 6 -10.73 14.28 -7.98
C LYS A 6 -9.24 14.28 -8.34
N ALA A 7 -8.34 14.27 -7.35
CA ALA A 7 -6.90 14.07 -7.59
C ALA A 7 -6.57 12.68 -8.16
N LEU A 8 -7.26 11.63 -7.71
CA LEU A 8 -7.17 10.29 -8.31
C LEU A 8 -7.73 10.26 -9.73
N GLU A 9 -8.86 10.92 -10.00
CA GLU A 9 -9.43 11.05 -11.36
C GLU A 9 -8.47 11.81 -12.30
N TYR A 10 -7.81 12.87 -11.83
CA TYR A 10 -6.76 13.56 -12.61
C TYR A 10 -5.54 12.68 -12.82
N PHE A 11 -5.16 11.86 -11.84
CA PHE A 11 -4.05 10.91 -11.96
C PHE A 11 -4.39 9.76 -12.93
N GLU A 12 -5.59 9.18 -12.84
CA GLU A 12 -6.13 8.20 -13.79
C GLU A 12 -6.25 8.80 -15.20
N GLY A 13 -6.77 10.02 -15.33
CA GLY A 13 -6.86 10.72 -16.62
C GLY A 13 -5.48 10.97 -17.22
N ALA A 14 -4.49 11.33 -16.40
CA ALA A 14 -3.13 11.55 -16.85
C ALA A 14 -2.35 10.26 -17.18
N LEU A 15 -2.68 9.13 -16.53
CA LEU A 15 -2.20 7.80 -16.91
C LEU A 15 -2.96 7.24 -18.12
N GLY A 16 -4.24 7.56 -18.25
CA GLY A 16 -5.16 7.13 -19.30
C GLY A 16 -4.73 7.52 -20.71
N TYR A 17 -4.03 8.65 -20.86
CA TYR A 17 -3.42 9.04 -22.15
C TYR A 17 -2.30 8.09 -22.62
N GLY A 18 -1.79 7.19 -21.77
CA GLY A 18 -0.83 6.15 -22.14
C GLY A 18 -1.45 4.77 -22.48
N TYR A 19 -2.74 4.57 -22.26
CA TYR A 19 -3.43 3.28 -22.45
C TYR A 19 -4.23 3.21 -23.78
N MET A 20 -3.64 3.66 -24.88
CA MET A 20 -4.35 3.76 -26.17
C MET A 20 -4.66 2.42 -26.89
N LEU A 21 -4.41 1.24 -26.30
CA LEU A 21 -4.56 -0.04 -27.03
C LEU A 21 -5.19 -1.23 -26.26
N GLY A 22 -5.80 -1.06 -25.08
CA GLY A 22 -6.44 -2.20 -24.40
C GLY A 22 -7.12 -1.90 -23.07
N PRO A 23 -7.83 -2.89 -22.48
CA PRO A 23 -8.47 -2.75 -21.18
C PRO A 23 -7.42 -2.40 -20.10
N ASN A 24 -7.75 -1.42 -19.25
CA ASN A 24 -6.86 -1.01 -18.16
C ASN A 24 -6.63 -2.17 -17.16
N THR A 25 -5.58 -2.06 -16.33
CA THR A 25 -5.15 -3.12 -15.40
C THR A 25 -6.29 -3.62 -14.50
N TRP A 26 -7.18 -2.74 -14.05
CA TRP A 26 -8.33 -3.10 -13.22
C TRP A 26 -9.32 -4.00 -13.94
N THR A 27 -9.65 -3.69 -15.20
CA THR A 27 -10.55 -4.51 -16.01
C THR A 27 -9.98 -5.91 -16.24
N LEU A 28 -8.68 -6.02 -16.53
CA LEU A 28 -8.02 -7.32 -16.74
C LEU A 28 -7.97 -8.15 -15.46
N VAL A 29 -7.62 -7.53 -14.32
CA VAL A 29 -7.62 -8.20 -13.02
C VAL A 29 -9.03 -8.65 -12.64
N GLY A 30 -10.04 -7.81 -12.88
CA GLY A 30 -11.45 -8.18 -12.65
C GLY A 30 -11.92 -9.34 -13.54
N LEU A 31 -11.43 -9.45 -14.77
CA LEU A 31 -11.69 -10.62 -15.62
C LEU A 31 -11.03 -11.89 -15.05
N GLY A 32 -9.77 -11.80 -14.63
CA GLY A 32 -9.07 -12.91 -13.97
C GLY A 32 -9.76 -13.37 -12.69
N ALA A 33 -10.25 -12.42 -11.87
CA ALA A 33 -11.05 -12.70 -10.68
C ALA A 33 -12.34 -13.47 -11.02
N ARG A 34 -13.09 -13.02 -12.04
CA ARG A 34 -14.30 -13.74 -12.49
C ARG A 34 -14.01 -15.14 -13.00
N MET A 35 -12.89 -15.34 -13.71
CA MET A 35 -12.48 -16.67 -14.16
C MET A 35 -12.12 -17.58 -12.96
N ALA A 36 -11.35 -17.08 -12.00
CA ALA A 36 -10.97 -17.84 -10.81
C ALA A 36 -12.20 -18.24 -9.95
N ILE A 37 -13.16 -17.31 -9.80
CA ILE A 37 -14.44 -17.56 -9.14
C ILE A 37 -15.25 -18.59 -9.93
N GLY A 38 -15.38 -18.43 -11.25
CA GLY A 38 -16.11 -19.38 -12.11
C GLY A 38 -15.55 -20.80 -12.10
N LEU A 39 -14.25 -20.96 -11.83
CA LEU A 39 -13.59 -22.25 -11.64
C LEU A 39 -13.72 -22.81 -10.21
N GLY A 40 -14.44 -22.13 -9.32
CA GLY A 40 -14.64 -22.55 -7.93
C GLY A 40 -13.41 -22.39 -7.04
N MET A 41 -12.36 -21.68 -7.46
CA MET A 41 -11.09 -21.62 -6.71
C MET A 41 -11.19 -20.89 -5.35
N HIS A 42 -12.29 -20.21 -5.10
CA HIS A 42 -12.61 -19.58 -3.82
C HIS A 42 -13.28 -20.55 -2.83
N THR A 43 -13.74 -21.71 -3.32
CA THR A 43 -14.51 -22.70 -2.57
C THR A 43 -13.65 -23.89 -2.14
N SER A 44 -13.78 -24.35 -0.90
CA SER A 44 -13.08 -25.50 -0.32
C SER A 44 -13.44 -26.82 -1.03
N ALA A 45 -14.71 -26.97 -1.44
CA ALA A 45 -15.22 -28.10 -2.19
C ALA A 45 -14.48 -28.32 -3.53
N ALA A 46 -13.99 -27.26 -4.19
CA ALA A 46 -13.25 -27.37 -5.45
C ALA A 46 -11.86 -28.04 -5.32
N TYR A 47 -11.47 -28.39 -4.09
CA TYR A 47 -10.19 -29.03 -3.77
C TYR A 47 -10.34 -30.47 -3.26
N GLU A 48 -11.57 -30.96 -3.05
CA GLU A 48 -11.81 -32.33 -2.62
C GLU A 48 -11.30 -33.33 -3.67
N GLY A 49 -10.53 -34.32 -3.21
CA GLY A 49 -9.93 -35.34 -4.09
C GLY A 49 -8.78 -34.86 -4.96
N LEU A 50 -8.35 -33.60 -4.87
CA LEU A 50 -7.15 -33.14 -5.58
C LEU A 50 -5.87 -33.59 -4.88
N PRO A 51 -4.82 -33.96 -5.64
CA PRO A 51 -3.48 -34.11 -5.09
C PRO A 51 -3.01 -32.85 -4.37
N ALA A 52 -2.24 -33.01 -3.30
CA ALA A 52 -1.78 -31.89 -2.47
C ALA A 52 -1.02 -30.83 -3.26
N ASP A 53 -0.16 -31.23 -4.19
CA ASP A 53 0.62 -30.29 -5.02
C ASP A 53 -0.27 -29.49 -5.98
N VAL A 54 -1.28 -30.12 -6.58
CA VAL A 54 -2.26 -29.47 -7.46
C VAL A 54 -3.11 -28.49 -6.66
N SER A 55 -3.55 -28.90 -5.46
CA SER A 55 -4.32 -28.06 -4.54
C SER A 55 -3.55 -26.80 -4.17
N GLU A 56 -2.28 -26.94 -3.73
CA GLU A 56 -1.46 -25.81 -3.32
C GLU A 56 -1.13 -24.86 -4.48
N LYS A 57 -0.80 -25.38 -5.68
CA LYS A 57 -0.61 -24.55 -6.89
C LYS A 57 -1.87 -23.76 -7.24
N ARG A 58 -3.05 -24.39 -7.14
CA ARG A 58 -4.34 -23.74 -7.42
C ARG A 58 -4.67 -22.65 -6.38
N LYS A 59 -4.42 -22.89 -5.09
CA LYS A 59 -4.56 -21.86 -4.04
C LYS A 59 -3.63 -20.67 -4.29
N ARG A 60 -2.36 -20.91 -4.63
CA ARG A 60 -1.41 -19.84 -4.95
C ARG A 60 -1.88 -18.99 -6.12
N LEU A 61 -2.42 -19.62 -7.17
CA LEU A 61 -3.01 -18.89 -8.29
C LEU A 61 -4.19 -18.02 -7.85
N PHE A 62 -5.15 -18.59 -7.12
CA PHE A 62 -6.31 -17.85 -6.62
C PHE A 62 -5.90 -16.64 -5.75
N PHE A 63 -5.05 -16.87 -4.74
CA PHE A 63 -4.62 -15.80 -3.86
C PHE A 63 -3.71 -14.78 -4.55
N SER A 64 -3.02 -15.15 -5.63
CA SER A 64 -2.31 -14.18 -6.49
C SER A 64 -3.30 -13.23 -7.19
N VAL A 65 -4.39 -13.77 -7.73
CA VAL A 65 -5.47 -12.95 -8.35
C VAL A 65 -6.13 -12.08 -7.29
N TYR A 66 -6.42 -12.62 -6.11
CA TYR A 66 -6.94 -11.85 -4.97
C TYR A 66 -6.03 -10.68 -4.59
N MET A 67 -4.72 -10.93 -4.43
CA MET A 67 -3.76 -9.87 -4.06
C MET A 67 -3.68 -8.78 -5.13
N MET A 68 -3.76 -9.16 -6.42
CA MET A 68 -3.83 -8.23 -7.54
C MET A 68 -5.11 -7.40 -7.54
N ASP A 69 -6.27 -8.01 -7.27
CA ASP A 69 -7.55 -7.29 -7.14
C ASP A 69 -7.46 -6.26 -6.01
N ARG A 70 -6.97 -6.64 -4.84
CA ARG A 70 -6.83 -5.71 -3.70
C ARG A 70 -5.93 -4.53 -4.04
N VAL A 71 -4.72 -4.76 -4.55
CA VAL A 71 -3.77 -3.65 -4.79
C VAL A 71 -4.24 -2.70 -5.89
N VAL A 72 -4.82 -3.22 -6.98
CA VAL A 72 -5.26 -2.39 -8.11
C VAL A 72 -6.54 -1.64 -7.78
N SER A 73 -7.52 -2.30 -7.16
CA SER A 73 -8.79 -1.68 -6.80
C SER A 73 -8.59 -0.60 -5.73
N ILE A 74 -7.73 -0.82 -4.73
CA ILE A 74 -7.37 0.22 -3.74
C ILE A 74 -6.68 1.41 -4.42
N ALA A 75 -5.70 1.14 -5.27
CA ALA A 75 -4.95 2.19 -5.98
C ALA A 75 -5.86 3.09 -6.83
N LEU A 76 -6.92 2.53 -7.41
CA LEU A 76 -7.84 3.26 -8.28
C LEU A 76 -9.10 3.74 -7.56
N GLY A 77 -9.24 3.47 -6.25
CA GLY A 77 -10.45 3.79 -5.50
C GLY A 77 -11.70 3.06 -6.00
N ARG A 78 -11.54 1.87 -6.57
CA ARG A 78 -12.60 1.06 -7.17
C ARG A 78 -13.03 -0.08 -6.23
N PRO A 79 -14.27 -0.58 -6.36
CA PRO A 79 -14.70 -1.78 -5.64
C PRO A 79 -13.88 -3.01 -6.04
N PHE A 80 -13.78 -3.94 -5.10
CA PHE A 80 -13.15 -5.23 -5.30
C PHE A 80 -13.99 -6.15 -6.20
N ALA A 81 -13.31 -6.96 -7.01
CA ALA A 81 -13.94 -8.00 -7.82
C ALA A 81 -14.26 -9.26 -7.00
N ILE A 82 -13.44 -9.58 -5.99
CA ILE A 82 -13.63 -10.74 -5.11
C ILE A 82 -14.15 -10.26 -3.75
N ASN A 83 -15.33 -10.70 -3.32
CA ASN A 83 -15.80 -10.43 -1.97
C ASN A 83 -15.09 -11.36 -0.97
N GLU A 84 -14.71 -10.84 0.20
CA GLU A 84 -14.06 -11.65 1.24
C GLU A 84 -15.00 -12.73 1.79
N ASP A 85 -16.29 -12.39 1.93
CA ASP A 85 -17.31 -13.26 2.52
C ASP A 85 -17.63 -14.48 1.65
N ASP A 86 -17.24 -14.45 0.37
CA ASP A 86 -17.44 -15.56 -0.57
C ASP A 86 -16.31 -16.60 -0.48
N ILE A 87 -15.21 -16.33 0.24
CA ILE A 87 -14.02 -17.18 0.27
C ILE A 87 -14.09 -18.12 1.49
N ASP A 88 -14.16 -19.43 1.28
CA ASP A 88 -14.06 -20.43 2.37
C ASP A 88 -12.78 -21.29 2.27
N VAL A 89 -12.03 -21.20 1.15
CA VAL A 89 -10.76 -21.92 0.98
C VAL A 89 -9.66 -21.34 1.89
N THR A 90 -8.88 -22.22 2.50
CA THR A 90 -7.70 -21.80 3.28
C THR A 90 -6.59 -21.25 2.37
N SER A 91 -5.74 -20.37 2.92
CA SER A 91 -4.54 -19.90 2.21
C SER A 91 -3.59 -21.05 1.87
N PHE A 92 -2.70 -20.82 0.91
CA PHE A 92 -1.65 -21.76 0.57
C PHE A 92 -0.63 -21.91 1.71
N ALA A 93 0.07 -23.04 1.75
CA ALA A 93 1.08 -23.34 2.76
C ALA A 93 2.41 -22.64 2.48
N ALA A 94 3.17 -22.37 3.56
CA ALA A 94 4.53 -21.83 3.51
C ALA A 94 5.57 -22.92 3.15
N THR A 95 5.31 -23.68 2.09
CA THR A 95 6.13 -24.84 1.68
C THR A 95 6.67 -24.63 0.28
N ASP A 96 7.99 -24.75 0.09
CA ASP A 96 8.60 -24.62 -1.24
C ASP A 96 8.21 -25.80 -2.14
N ASP A 97 8.14 -25.59 -3.46
CA ASP A 97 7.62 -26.57 -4.44
C ASP A 97 8.28 -27.96 -4.35
N GLY A 98 9.58 -28.01 -4.06
CA GLY A 98 10.33 -29.27 -3.92
C GLY A 98 9.98 -30.08 -2.68
N ASN A 99 9.28 -29.49 -1.71
CA ASN A 99 8.89 -30.10 -0.44
C ASN A 99 7.39 -30.44 -0.37
N ILE A 100 6.63 -30.23 -1.45
CA ILE A 100 5.22 -30.61 -1.52
C ILE A 100 5.13 -32.10 -1.87
N THR A 101 5.40 -32.98 -0.90
CA THR A 101 5.24 -34.43 -1.07
C THR A 101 3.79 -34.86 -0.80
N ALA A 102 3.36 -35.95 -1.45
CA ALA A 102 2.04 -36.55 -1.25
C ALA A 102 1.82 -37.12 0.16
N GLU A 103 2.92 -37.33 0.89
CA GLU A 103 2.91 -37.75 2.30
C GLU A 103 3.00 -36.52 3.19
N HIS A 104 2.11 -36.51 4.20
CA HIS A 104 1.88 -35.47 5.20
C HIS A 104 3.08 -34.57 5.54
N ASN A 105 2.77 -33.28 5.76
CA ASN A 105 3.64 -32.28 6.37
C ASN A 105 4.36 -32.82 7.62
N LEU A 106 5.49 -33.49 7.44
CA LEU A 106 6.51 -33.55 8.46
C LEU A 106 7.04 -32.13 8.57
N PRO A 107 7.11 -31.53 9.77
CA PRO A 107 7.83 -30.28 9.95
C PRO A 107 9.29 -30.59 9.60
N GLY A 108 9.65 -30.30 8.35
CA GLY A 108 11.00 -30.41 7.88
C GLY A 108 11.87 -29.57 8.80
N ASP A 109 12.95 -30.20 9.27
CA ASP A 109 13.93 -29.75 10.27
C ASP A 109 14.79 -28.56 9.78
N SER A 110 14.14 -27.61 9.12
CA SER A 110 14.73 -26.46 8.47
C SER A 110 14.54 -25.26 9.37
N LEU A 111 15.59 -24.91 10.12
CA LEU A 111 15.76 -23.62 10.80
C LEU A 111 15.67 -22.39 9.85
N LYS A 112 15.37 -22.59 8.55
CA LYS A 112 15.30 -21.57 7.52
C LYS A 112 13.85 -21.28 7.16
N THR A 113 13.50 -20.01 7.16
CA THR A 113 12.22 -19.49 6.66
C THR A 113 12.04 -19.85 5.18
N SER A 114 10.91 -20.48 4.82
CA SER A 114 10.57 -20.75 3.41
C SER A 114 10.38 -19.44 2.64
N MET A 115 10.77 -19.42 1.37
CA MET A 115 10.52 -18.29 0.48
C MET A 115 9.01 -18.03 0.28
N MET A 116 8.16 -19.04 0.49
CA MET A 116 6.70 -18.90 0.47
C MET A 116 6.12 -18.11 1.66
N ALA A 117 6.90 -17.86 2.70
CA ALA A 117 6.49 -16.95 3.78
C ALA A 117 6.28 -15.51 3.26
N VAL A 118 7.03 -15.10 2.23
CA VAL A 118 6.91 -13.75 1.64
C VAL A 118 5.54 -13.50 1.00
N PRO A 119 5.06 -14.29 0.02
CA PRO A 119 3.74 -14.07 -0.55
C PRO A 119 2.59 -14.23 0.46
N LEU A 120 2.74 -15.06 1.49
CA LEU A 120 1.77 -15.11 2.60
C LEU A 120 1.74 -13.81 3.40
N HIS A 121 2.91 -13.25 3.70
CA HIS A 121 3.00 -11.98 4.39
C HIS A 121 2.43 -10.83 3.55
N ILE A 122 2.64 -10.85 2.22
CA ILE A 122 2.01 -9.91 1.29
C ILE A 122 0.48 -10.08 1.29
N LEU A 123 -0.02 -11.33 1.30
CA LEU A 123 -1.46 -11.61 1.36
C LEU A 123 -2.10 -10.98 2.60
N GLU A 124 -1.45 -11.12 3.77
CA GLU A 124 -1.92 -10.49 5.02
C GLU A 124 -1.96 -8.97 4.93
N LEU A 125 -0.95 -8.33 4.31
CA LEU A 125 -1.01 -6.88 4.05
C LEU A 125 -2.21 -6.50 3.18
N ARG A 126 -2.53 -7.30 2.15
CA ARG A 126 -3.68 -7.05 1.27
C ARG A 126 -5.01 -7.17 2.01
N ARG A 127 -5.13 -8.10 2.95
CA ARG A 127 -6.30 -8.22 3.84
C ARG A 127 -6.43 -7.00 4.75
N ILE A 128 -5.34 -6.57 5.38
CA ILE A 128 -5.33 -5.37 6.22
C ILE A 128 -5.74 -4.13 5.40
N ALA A 129 -5.14 -3.94 4.22
CA ALA A 129 -5.46 -2.83 3.32
C ALA A 129 -6.93 -2.84 2.86
N SER A 130 -7.49 -4.04 2.60
CA SER A 130 -8.92 -4.23 2.32
C SER A 130 -9.79 -3.77 3.50
N ASN A 131 -9.41 -4.13 4.73
CA ASN A 131 -10.15 -3.73 5.93
C ASN A 131 -10.06 -2.22 6.20
N ILE A 132 -8.90 -1.59 5.96
CA ILE A 132 -8.77 -0.13 5.98
C ILE A 132 -9.74 0.49 4.97
N THR A 133 -9.73 0.02 3.72
CA THR A 133 -10.59 0.56 2.66
C THR A 133 -12.07 0.44 3.01
N THR A 134 -12.51 -0.73 3.47
CA THR A 134 -13.91 -1.00 3.75
C THR A 134 -14.43 -0.38 5.05
N SER A 135 -13.56 -0.15 6.04
CA SER A 135 -13.96 0.39 7.36
C SER A 135 -13.72 1.89 7.49
N VAL A 136 -12.63 2.40 6.89
CA VAL A 136 -12.21 3.80 7.01
C VAL A 136 -12.79 4.68 5.89
N TYR A 137 -12.93 4.12 4.68
CA TYR A 137 -13.36 4.85 3.49
C TYR A 137 -14.81 4.61 3.08
N SER A 138 -15.59 3.88 3.88
CA SER A 138 -17.03 3.69 3.65
C SER A 138 -17.86 4.72 4.42
N TYR A 139 -18.51 5.63 3.70
CA TYR A 139 -19.42 6.61 4.30
C TYR A 139 -20.61 5.93 5.00
N ARG A 140 -21.23 4.94 4.37
CA ARG A 140 -22.39 4.23 4.94
C ARG A 140 -22.05 3.53 6.25
N LYS A 141 -20.88 2.88 6.32
CA LYS A 141 -20.45 2.19 7.55
C LYS A 141 -20.04 3.17 8.65
N SER A 142 -19.54 4.36 8.31
CA SER A 142 -19.10 5.36 9.30
C SER A 142 -20.21 6.27 9.83
N ALA A 143 -21.31 6.45 9.10
CA ALA A 143 -22.37 7.42 9.44
C ALA A 143 -23.05 7.19 10.81
N GLY A 144 -23.07 5.94 11.31
CA GLY A 144 -23.71 5.58 12.58
C GLY A 144 -22.75 5.28 13.74
N LEU A 145 -21.44 5.39 13.53
CA LEU A 145 -20.46 5.01 14.55
C LEU A 145 -20.20 6.16 15.54
N SER A 146 -20.15 5.82 16.83
CA SER A 146 -19.67 6.71 17.89
C SER A 146 -18.18 7.03 17.72
N VAL A 147 -17.67 8.04 18.42
CA VAL A 147 -16.24 8.39 18.36
C VAL A 147 -15.38 7.23 18.87
N GLU A 148 -15.82 6.58 19.95
CA GLU A 148 -15.14 5.44 20.57
C GLU A 148 -15.04 4.26 19.61
N GLN A 149 -16.13 3.92 18.91
CA GLN A 149 -16.13 2.85 17.91
C GLN A 149 -15.19 3.15 16.73
N ARG A 150 -15.11 4.42 16.32
CA ARG A 150 -14.19 4.83 15.24
C ARG A 150 -12.73 4.74 15.66
N GLU A 151 -12.43 5.10 16.91
CA GLU A 151 -11.09 4.96 17.48
C GLU A 151 -10.73 3.48 17.63
N GLU A 152 -11.64 2.63 18.13
CA GLU A 152 -11.42 1.17 18.23
C GLU A 152 -11.08 0.53 16.88
N ILE A 153 -11.80 0.90 15.81
CA ILE A 153 -11.49 0.47 14.44
C ILE A 153 -10.09 0.92 14.03
N THR A 154 -9.73 2.17 14.33
CA THR A 154 -8.41 2.73 13.97
C THR A 154 -7.30 2.01 14.72
N ASP A 155 -7.45 1.82 16.03
CA ASP A 155 -6.47 1.20 16.90
C ASP A 155 -6.27 -0.28 16.53
N SER A 156 -7.36 -1.01 16.27
CA SER A 156 -7.30 -2.40 15.82
C SER A 156 -6.51 -2.53 14.50
N LEU A 157 -6.80 -1.67 13.52
CA LEU A 157 -6.09 -1.68 12.22
C LEU A 157 -4.63 -1.25 12.35
N HIS A 158 -4.33 -0.29 13.22
CA HIS A 158 -2.96 0.13 13.52
C HIS A 158 -2.18 -1.03 14.15
N GLN A 159 -2.72 -1.68 15.18
CA GLN A 159 -2.05 -2.83 15.81
C GLN A 159 -1.79 -3.95 14.80
N ARG A 160 -2.75 -4.27 13.93
CA ARG A 160 -2.54 -5.27 12.87
C ARG A 160 -1.42 -4.88 11.89
N LEU A 161 -1.29 -3.60 11.52
CA LEU A 161 -0.17 -3.13 10.70
C LEU A 161 1.17 -3.25 11.43
N LEU A 162 1.19 -2.94 12.73
CA LEU A 162 2.39 -3.02 13.56
C LEU A 162 2.84 -4.47 13.72
N ASP A 163 1.92 -5.37 14.02
CA ASP A 163 2.17 -6.80 14.16
C ASP A 163 2.60 -7.40 12.84
N TRP A 164 1.97 -7.01 11.73
CA TRP A 164 2.41 -7.37 10.39
C TRP A 164 3.87 -6.97 10.17
N ARG A 165 4.23 -5.71 10.38
CA ARG A 165 5.62 -5.24 10.23
C ARG A 165 6.61 -5.99 11.12
N ARG A 166 6.26 -6.26 12.37
CA ARG A 166 7.12 -6.96 13.35
C ARG A 166 7.37 -8.42 12.98
N ASN A 167 6.38 -9.07 12.38
CA ASN A 167 6.45 -10.48 11.98
C ASN A 167 6.88 -10.65 10.52
N MET A 168 7.60 -9.68 9.95
CA MET A 168 8.17 -9.79 8.61
C MET A 168 9.05 -11.06 8.50
N PRO A 169 9.02 -11.78 7.37
CA PRO A 169 9.57 -13.13 7.27
C PRO A 169 11.09 -13.13 7.07
N PHE A 170 11.86 -12.45 7.93
CA PHE A 170 13.32 -12.36 7.85
C PHE A 170 14.00 -13.04 9.05
N PRO A 171 15.24 -13.55 8.88
CA PRO A 171 16.04 -13.58 7.64
C PRO A 171 15.51 -14.59 6.62
N LEU A 172 15.68 -14.30 5.32
CA LEU A 172 15.34 -15.18 4.21
C LEU A 172 16.60 -15.85 3.62
N PRO A 173 16.51 -17.10 3.14
CA PRO A 173 17.60 -17.74 2.41
C PRO A 173 17.71 -17.18 0.98
N ASN A 174 18.93 -16.94 0.49
CA ASN A 174 19.21 -16.57 -0.91
C ASN A 174 18.32 -15.44 -1.48
N THR A 175 18.50 -14.22 -0.97
CA THR A 175 17.75 -13.04 -1.42
C THR A 175 18.38 -12.41 -2.67
N ASP A 176 17.58 -12.19 -3.70
CA ASP A 176 17.93 -11.24 -4.76
C ASP A 176 17.69 -9.82 -4.25
N ALA A 177 18.78 -9.05 -4.11
CA ALA A 177 18.73 -7.68 -3.60
C ALA A 177 17.94 -6.72 -4.51
N ALA A 178 17.77 -7.05 -5.79
CA ALA A 178 16.98 -6.24 -6.72
C ALA A 178 15.47 -6.44 -6.53
N VAL A 179 15.02 -7.52 -5.87
CA VAL A 179 13.60 -7.80 -5.69
C VAL A 179 13.07 -7.05 -4.47
N PRO A 180 12.11 -6.12 -4.64
CA PRO A 180 11.68 -5.23 -3.57
C PRO A 180 11.22 -5.97 -2.30
N HIS A 181 10.35 -6.96 -2.45
CA HIS A 181 9.73 -7.67 -1.32
C HIS A 181 10.65 -8.69 -0.63
N LEU A 182 11.90 -8.81 -1.09
CA LEU A 182 12.97 -9.55 -0.41
C LEU A 182 13.88 -8.63 0.43
N SER A 183 13.54 -7.35 0.54
CA SER A 183 14.22 -6.36 1.39
C SER A 183 13.29 -5.90 2.52
N SER A 184 13.82 -5.80 3.74
CA SER A 184 13.07 -5.28 4.90
C SER A 184 12.58 -3.84 4.68
N THR A 185 13.32 -3.04 3.90
CA THR A 185 12.93 -1.68 3.51
C THR A 185 11.56 -1.63 2.84
N TRP A 186 11.18 -2.67 2.08
CA TRP A 186 9.86 -2.74 1.44
C TRP A 186 8.73 -2.89 2.47
N TYR A 187 8.97 -3.62 3.55
CA TYR A 187 7.98 -3.83 4.62
C TYR A 187 7.80 -2.54 5.42
N ASP A 188 8.91 -1.85 5.74
CA ASP A 188 8.85 -0.53 6.37
C ASP A 188 8.10 0.48 5.49
N PHE A 189 8.42 0.54 4.20
CA PHE A 189 7.71 1.39 3.24
C PHE A 189 6.21 1.11 3.24
N ASN A 190 5.81 -0.15 3.13
CA ASN A 190 4.39 -0.52 3.08
C ASN A 190 3.68 -0.27 4.41
N TYR A 191 4.34 -0.51 5.55
CA TYR A 191 3.78 -0.18 6.86
C TYR A 191 3.43 1.30 6.95
N TYR A 192 4.39 2.18 6.67
CA TYR A 192 4.20 3.62 6.77
C TYR A 192 3.22 4.16 5.71
N LEU A 193 3.21 3.59 4.51
CA LEU A 193 2.23 3.95 3.47
C LEU A 193 0.79 3.64 3.90
N HIS A 194 0.55 2.45 4.46
CA HIS A 194 -0.79 2.05 4.92
C HIS A 194 -1.17 2.73 6.24
N LEU A 195 -0.20 3.07 7.09
CA LEU A 195 -0.43 3.90 8.27
C LEU A 195 -0.86 5.32 7.89
N ALA A 196 -0.22 5.92 6.88
CA ALA A 196 -0.67 7.20 6.33
C ALA A 196 -2.08 7.08 5.71
N MET A 197 -2.38 5.98 5.02
CA MET A 197 -3.73 5.68 4.52
C MET A 197 -4.75 5.54 5.65
N LEU A 198 -4.39 5.02 6.82
CA LEU A 198 -5.29 4.89 7.96
C LEU A 198 -5.60 6.25 8.62
N TYR A 199 -4.59 7.13 8.74
CA TYR A 199 -4.70 8.38 9.49
C TYR A 199 -5.01 9.62 8.65
N ARG A 200 -4.94 9.56 7.32
CA ARG A 200 -5.32 10.70 6.46
C ARG A 200 -6.84 10.98 6.55
N PRO A 201 -7.30 12.20 6.23
CA PRO A 201 -8.71 12.54 6.30
C PRO A 201 -9.59 11.56 5.52
N SER A 202 -10.63 11.05 6.17
CA SER A 202 -11.48 9.98 5.65
C SER A 202 -12.93 10.15 6.10
N PRO A 203 -13.90 9.41 5.53
CA PRO A 203 -15.26 9.35 6.07
C PRO A 203 -15.33 8.99 7.55
N LEU A 204 -14.45 8.10 8.02
CA LEU A 204 -14.37 7.73 9.44
C LEU A 204 -13.94 8.93 10.31
N PHE A 205 -12.94 9.69 9.85
CA PHE A 205 -12.44 10.90 10.50
C PHE A 205 -12.27 12.05 9.50
N PRO A 206 -13.33 12.84 9.24
CA PRO A 206 -13.27 13.94 8.27
C PRO A 206 -12.37 15.10 8.72
N THR A 207 -12.31 15.32 10.04
CA THR A 207 -11.48 16.34 10.68
C THR A 207 -10.50 15.65 11.62
N LEU A 208 -9.22 15.98 11.51
CA LEU A 208 -8.17 15.35 12.31
C LEU A 208 -7.84 16.20 13.54
N THR A 209 -7.61 15.54 14.66
CA THR A 209 -7.01 16.14 15.86
C THR A 209 -5.51 16.38 15.64
N GLN A 210 -4.91 17.28 16.42
CA GLN A 210 -3.46 17.53 16.38
C GLN A 210 -2.63 16.25 16.55
N ALA A 211 -3.07 15.32 17.42
CA ALA A 211 -2.40 14.04 17.61
C ALA A 211 -2.42 13.17 16.33
N ARG A 212 -3.56 13.07 15.66
CA ARG A 212 -3.71 12.32 14.41
C ARG A 212 -2.88 12.93 13.27
N VAL A 213 -2.81 14.26 13.19
CA VAL A 213 -1.97 14.95 12.20
C VAL A 213 -0.48 14.65 12.42
N LYS A 214 0.00 14.60 13.68
CA LYS A 214 1.39 14.22 13.97
C LYS A 214 1.70 12.80 13.51
N ILE A 215 0.80 11.84 13.77
CA ILE A 215 0.95 10.45 13.30
C ILE A 215 0.99 10.40 11.77
N LEU A 216 0.09 11.12 11.11
CA LEU A 216 0.05 11.21 9.65
C LEU A 216 1.34 11.79 9.06
N ALA A 217 1.85 12.87 9.65
CA ALA A 217 3.11 13.50 9.21
C ALA A 217 4.28 12.52 9.30
N GLU A 218 4.45 11.87 10.46
CA GLU A 218 5.53 10.89 10.68
C GLU A 218 5.39 9.71 9.71
N ALA A 219 4.18 9.16 9.54
CA ALA A 219 3.94 8.06 8.61
C ALA A 219 4.24 8.45 7.16
N ALA A 220 3.80 9.62 6.71
CA ALA A 220 4.04 10.10 5.34
C ALA A 220 5.55 10.34 5.09
N SER A 221 6.23 11.04 6.01
CA SER A 221 7.67 11.26 5.97
C SER A 221 8.47 9.96 5.93
N MET A 222 8.16 9.02 6.83
CA MET A 222 8.84 7.74 6.87
C MET A 222 8.56 6.91 5.60
N SER A 223 7.34 6.92 5.08
CA SER A 223 7.02 6.28 3.79
C SER A 223 7.89 6.83 2.66
N ILE A 224 8.06 8.16 2.58
CA ILE A 224 8.90 8.83 1.58
C ILE A 224 10.38 8.43 1.74
N ARG A 225 10.89 8.44 2.97
CA ARG A 225 12.28 8.04 3.25
C ARG A 225 12.55 6.59 2.85
N GLN A 226 11.64 5.67 3.16
CA GLN A 226 11.84 4.26 2.83
C GLN A 226 11.75 3.96 1.33
N VAL A 227 10.81 4.59 0.61
CA VAL A 227 10.79 4.44 -0.86
C VAL A 227 12.02 5.06 -1.53
N PHE A 228 12.58 6.14 -0.95
CA PHE A 228 13.84 6.69 -1.39
C PHE A 228 15.04 5.78 -1.07
N ASN A 229 15.04 5.11 0.08
CA ASN A 229 16.03 4.08 0.40
C ASN A 229 15.99 2.93 -0.59
N MET A 230 14.79 2.46 -0.96
CA MET A 230 14.64 1.45 -2.02
C MET A 230 15.16 1.93 -3.38
N HIS A 231 14.94 3.22 -3.71
CA HIS A 231 15.51 3.83 -4.91
C HIS A 231 17.05 3.76 -4.90
N ARG A 232 17.68 4.11 -3.77
CA ARG A 232 19.14 4.05 -3.59
C ARG A 232 19.70 2.63 -3.58
N GLN A 233 18.94 1.66 -3.07
CA GLN A 233 19.29 0.24 -3.07
C GLN A 233 19.02 -0.43 -4.43
N GLU A 234 18.55 0.32 -5.43
CA GLU A 234 18.21 -0.17 -6.76
C GLU A 234 17.14 -1.28 -6.77
N CYS A 235 16.37 -1.41 -5.70
CA CYS A 235 15.29 -2.39 -5.54
C CYS A 235 13.89 -1.76 -5.67
N LEU A 236 13.80 -0.48 -6.04
CA LEU A 236 12.53 0.18 -6.33
C LEU A 236 12.05 -0.14 -7.75
N ALA A 237 10.87 -0.76 -7.86
CA ALA A 237 10.21 -0.95 -9.13
C ALA A 237 9.53 0.35 -9.63
N TYR A 238 9.99 0.92 -10.75
CA TYR A 238 9.38 2.11 -11.37
C TYR A 238 8.11 1.75 -12.18
N ASN A 239 7.02 1.54 -11.46
CA ASN A 239 5.70 1.25 -12.00
C ASN A 239 4.65 2.29 -11.54
N TRP A 240 3.46 2.24 -12.12
CA TRP A 240 2.41 3.22 -11.85
C TRP A 240 1.85 3.11 -10.42
N LEU A 241 1.90 1.92 -9.80
CA LEU A 241 1.49 1.73 -8.40
C LEU A 241 2.43 2.49 -7.46
N ASN A 242 3.74 2.35 -7.63
CA ASN A 242 4.71 3.08 -6.82
C ASN A 242 4.67 4.59 -7.09
N LEU A 243 4.40 5.01 -8.33
CA LEU A 243 4.14 6.43 -8.62
C LEU A 243 2.97 6.97 -7.80
N LEU A 244 1.86 6.23 -7.75
CA LEU A 244 0.70 6.62 -6.94
C LEU A 244 1.03 6.60 -5.44
N SER A 245 1.75 5.58 -4.96
CA SER A 245 2.15 5.50 -3.54
C SER A 245 3.01 6.70 -3.14
N ILE A 246 3.98 7.10 -3.97
CA ILE A 246 4.80 8.30 -3.72
C ILE A 246 3.93 9.56 -3.76
N PHE A 247 3.02 9.69 -4.73
CA PHE A 247 2.09 10.81 -4.81
C PHE A 247 1.20 10.93 -3.57
N THR A 248 0.60 9.83 -3.11
CA THR A 248 -0.28 9.83 -1.95
C THR A 248 0.45 10.08 -0.63
N ALA A 249 1.68 9.57 -0.47
CA ALA A 249 2.53 9.91 0.67
C ALA A 249 2.93 11.40 0.65
N THR A 250 3.33 11.93 -0.51
CA THR A 250 3.68 13.34 -0.68
C THR A 250 2.50 14.25 -0.35
N LEU A 251 1.30 13.93 -0.85
CA LEU A 251 0.09 14.69 -0.57
C LEU A 251 -0.29 14.64 0.92
N SER A 252 -0.09 13.50 1.57
CA SER A 252 -0.33 13.34 3.00
C SER A 252 0.63 14.20 3.84
N LEU A 253 1.91 14.25 3.46
CA LEU A 253 2.90 15.11 4.12
C LEU A 253 2.56 16.60 3.94
N ILE A 254 2.22 17.01 2.71
CA ILE A 254 1.80 18.39 2.42
C ILE A 254 0.58 18.76 3.27
N TYR A 255 -0.45 17.91 3.29
CA TYR A 255 -1.65 18.16 4.10
C TYR A 255 -1.34 18.27 5.59
N ALA A 256 -0.54 17.34 6.13
CA ALA A 256 -0.20 17.35 7.54
C ALA A 256 0.62 18.60 7.95
N THR A 257 1.41 19.12 7.01
CA THR A 257 2.16 20.37 7.18
C THR A 257 1.22 21.59 7.16
N THR A 258 0.27 21.67 6.21
CA THR A 258 -0.56 22.86 6.03
C THR A 258 -1.69 23.02 7.03
N VAL A 259 -2.19 21.93 7.62
CA VAL A 259 -3.35 21.97 8.53
C VAL A 259 -3.00 22.54 9.93
N GLN A 260 -1.74 22.88 10.18
CA GLN A 260 -1.24 23.45 11.46
C GLN A 260 -0.70 24.88 11.27
N PRO A 261 -1.53 25.87 10.85
CA PRO A 261 -1.05 27.19 10.45
C PRO A 261 -0.33 27.94 11.59
N ASP A 262 -0.86 27.86 12.83
CA ASP A 262 -0.32 28.61 13.98
C ASP A 262 1.06 28.10 14.44
N ASN A 263 1.45 26.90 14.02
CA ASN A 263 2.74 26.28 14.31
C ASN A 263 3.52 25.95 13.03
N LEU A 264 3.12 26.52 11.89
CA LEU A 264 3.71 26.17 10.61
C LEU A 264 5.22 26.50 10.56
N PRO A 265 5.69 27.67 11.02
CA PRO A 265 7.13 27.96 11.05
C PRO A 265 7.89 27.02 11.99
N SER A 266 7.37 26.71 13.17
CA SER A 266 8.03 25.81 14.12
C SER A 266 8.07 24.36 13.63
N PHE A 267 7.02 23.89 12.95
CA PHE A 267 6.97 22.58 12.31
C PHE A 267 7.93 22.49 11.10
N LEU A 268 8.00 23.54 10.28
CA LEU A 268 8.93 23.64 9.17
C LEU A 268 10.39 23.79 9.64
N LYS A 269 10.64 24.42 10.79
CA LYS A 269 11.96 24.59 11.43
C LYS A 269 12.59 23.29 11.91
N ASP A 270 11.84 22.20 12.12
CA ASP A 270 12.42 20.85 12.30
C ASP A 270 13.04 20.33 10.97
N LYS A 271 12.91 21.07 9.85
CA LYS A 271 13.53 20.84 8.52
C LYS A 271 13.25 19.49 7.84
N ARG A 272 12.59 18.55 8.51
CA ARG A 272 12.30 17.21 7.98
C ARG A 272 11.33 17.23 6.81
N ALA A 273 10.26 18.04 6.89
CA ALA A 273 9.24 18.07 5.85
C ALA A 273 9.78 18.58 4.50
N VAL A 274 10.53 19.69 4.50
CA VAL A 274 11.15 20.22 3.27
C VAL A 274 12.18 19.22 2.71
N ALA A 275 13.02 18.64 3.56
CA ALA A 275 13.99 17.63 3.13
C ALA A 275 13.31 16.40 2.51
N ASP A 276 12.23 15.91 3.11
CA ASP A 276 11.45 14.78 2.57
C ASP A 276 10.78 15.17 1.23
N LEU A 277 10.27 16.40 1.07
CA LEU A 277 9.75 16.86 -0.22
C LEU A 277 10.82 16.87 -1.31
N GLU A 278 12.07 17.24 -1.00
CA GLU A 278 13.18 17.16 -1.97
C GLU A 278 13.46 15.71 -2.42
N LEU A 279 13.29 14.72 -1.53
CA LEU A 279 13.37 13.30 -1.91
C LEU A 279 12.28 12.95 -2.92
N THR A 280 11.05 13.42 -2.69
CA THR A 280 9.93 13.18 -3.62
C THR A 280 10.15 13.82 -4.97
N ILE A 281 10.73 15.04 -5.03
CA ILE A 281 11.07 15.74 -6.27
C ILE A 281 12.05 14.91 -7.10
N GLN A 282 13.08 14.34 -6.46
CA GLN A 282 14.04 13.44 -7.11
C GLN A 282 13.37 12.17 -7.64
N LEU A 283 12.50 11.54 -6.86
CA LEU A 283 11.76 10.34 -7.28
C LEU A 283 10.83 10.63 -8.46
N PHE A 284 10.09 11.74 -8.43
CA PHE A 284 9.22 12.14 -9.54
C PHE A 284 10.02 12.50 -10.79
N HIS A 285 11.21 13.08 -10.65
CA HIS A 285 12.10 13.28 -11.78
C HIS A 285 12.47 11.94 -12.43
N LYS A 286 12.90 10.94 -11.65
CA LYS A 286 13.21 9.60 -12.18
C LYS A 286 11.98 8.95 -12.82
N LEU A 287 10.82 9.04 -12.20
CA LEU A 287 9.56 8.50 -12.73
C LEU A 287 9.08 9.24 -13.98
N SER A 288 9.45 10.51 -14.17
CA SER A 288 9.02 11.32 -15.32
C SER A 288 9.52 10.80 -16.67
N VAL A 289 10.61 10.04 -16.66
CA VAL A 289 11.14 9.36 -17.86
C VAL A 289 10.10 8.38 -18.43
N LYS A 290 9.39 7.66 -17.55
CA LYS A 290 8.38 6.66 -17.94
C LYS A 290 6.95 7.20 -17.91
N PHE A 291 6.67 8.13 -17.00
CA PHE A 291 5.34 8.66 -16.74
C PHE A 291 5.37 10.20 -16.83
N PRO A 292 5.03 10.81 -17.98
CA PRO A 292 5.09 12.26 -18.15
C PRO A 292 4.32 13.07 -17.09
N VAL A 293 3.24 12.50 -16.53
CA VAL A 293 2.50 13.09 -15.41
C VAL A 293 3.37 13.34 -14.17
N ALA A 294 4.35 12.48 -13.90
CA ALA A 294 5.27 12.65 -12.77
C ALA A 294 6.08 13.95 -12.89
N GLY A 295 6.39 14.40 -14.12
CA GLY A 295 7.03 15.69 -14.34
C GLY A 295 6.14 16.89 -14.00
N LYS A 296 4.81 16.77 -14.21
CA LYS A 296 3.84 17.80 -13.77
C LYS A 296 3.73 17.82 -12.24
N ILE A 297 3.62 16.64 -11.61
CA ILE A 297 3.58 16.50 -10.15
C ILE A 297 4.85 17.08 -9.52
N ARG A 298 6.03 16.74 -10.06
CA ARG A 298 7.32 17.26 -9.61
C ARG A 298 7.32 18.79 -9.51
N ARG A 299 6.91 19.48 -10.57
CA ARG A 299 6.88 20.96 -10.61
C ARG A 299 5.93 21.56 -9.56
N MET A 300 4.79 20.91 -9.31
CA MET A 300 3.89 21.36 -8.25
C MET A 300 4.54 21.22 -6.87
N VAL A 301 5.22 20.09 -6.62
CA VAL A 301 5.93 19.86 -5.35
C VAL A 301 7.11 20.81 -5.19
N GLU A 302 7.86 21.11 -6.26
CA GLU A 302 8.94 22.13 -6.28
C GLU A 302 8.42 23.50 -5.84
N GLN A 303 7.29 23.96 -6.38
CA GLN A 303 6.68 25.23 -6.00
C GLN A 303 6.27 25.27 -4.52
N ILE A 304 5.73 24.16 -4.00
CA ILE A 304 5.35 24.06 -2.58
C ILE A 304 6.60 24.06 -1.69
N SER A 305 7.64 23.31 -2.06
CA SER A 305 8.92 23.28 -1.34
C SER A 305 9.56 24.67 -1.28
N THR A 306 9.56 25.41 -2.39
CA THR A 306 10.08 26.79 -2.42
C THR A 306 9.31 27.71 -1.48
N ARG A 307 7.97 27.68 -1.50
CA ARG A 307 7.16 28.49 -0.58
C ARG A 307 7.40 28.15 0.88
N TYR A 308 7.58 26.87 1.21
CA TYR A 308 7.92 26.48 2.58
C TYR A 308 9.29 27.01 3.01
N LYS A 309 10.28 27.05 2.11
CA LYS A 309 11.59 27.63 2.39
C LYS A 309 11.50 29.15 2.62
N GLU A 310 10.70 29.86 1.83
CA GLU A 310 10.45 31.31 2.01
C GLU A 310 9.86 31.59 3.40
N ILE A 311 8.83 30.84 3.82
CA ILE A 311 8.21 30.97 5.16
C ILE A 311 9.22 30.75 6.29
N ILE A 312 10.17 29.81 6.14
CA ILE A 312 11.21 29.56 7.14
C ILE A 312 12.13 30.79 7.27
N VAL A 313 12.50 31.41 6.15
CA VAL A 313 13.39 32.58 6.12
C VAL A 313 12.70 33.81 6.73
N ASP A 314 11.42 34.03 6.39
CA ASP A 314 10.65 35.17 6.92
C ASP A 314 10.45 35.10 8.45
N ASP A 315 10.45 33.91 9.05
CA ASP A 315 10.36 33.70 10.51
C ASP A 315 11.74 33.79 11.22
N GLU A 316 12.82 34.02 10.47
CA GLU A 316 14.18 34.26 11.00
C GLU A 316 14.60 35.74 10.92
N THR A 317 13.86 36.59 10.19
CA THR A 317 14.06 38.04 10.05
C THR A 317 13.15 38.86 10.95
#